data_AF-A0A1J4LY09-F1
#
_entry.id   AF-A0A1J4LY09-F1
#
_cell.length_a   1.000
_cell.length_b   1.000
_cell.length_c   1.000
_cell.angle_alpha   90.00
_cell.angle_beta   90.00
_cell.angle_gamma   90.00
#
_symmetry.space_group_name_H-M   'P 1'
#
loop_
_entity.id
_entity.type
_entity.pdbx_description
1 polymer ?
#
loop_
_entity_poly.entity_id
_entity_poly.type
_entity_poly.pdbx_seq_one_letter_code
_entity_poly.pdbx_strand_id
1 'polypeptide(L)'
;MTAADTLDAATIDRIDSFLRDRLREDELPGLSLAVTDGDELLYAQGYGSRDLAANDPATADTVYGIGSVSKSFAALAVAQLVDAGELKYDDAATNYLDIDVPDDVTLHHLLSHTSGYPSLAASEALIARQMEVGESNVPLGSMDDVYAHIEGARDEIAGEPGEHWQYCNSGYTLAGEVVEAVSGESFTDYVDAEILEPLRMDRSTYDEETFTSFEDRMTPYFPGDEDEDADLEPAALPIREQSAAAGGLLAPVTDLASYLRLHLNGGVADTGERLLGEDTLSQCYGAYADTPSGPYGYGWRTREVCGHDLIGHGGSIAVSTAAVGFAPEQDLGVALLANASPGYGLTELSQAVFAALVGEEPGEVPFFARRRVLESLAGEYETYRGIKEAEVVVESGALRLRVGGPIEEGSWTPLVPTDLESGEFYVPTMAGKRQPVRFEGEGVGAADGSGDVSLFIDRWHLHQQ
;
A
#
# COMPACT_ATOMS: atom_id res chain seq x y z
N MET A 1 -8.03 -8.85 -25.60
CA MET A 1 -8.54 -7.72 -26.42
C MET A 1 -7.46 -6.66 -26.35
N THR A 2 -6.91 -6.17 -27.46
CA THR A 2 -5.94 -5.07 -27.40
C THR A 2 -6.67 -3.84 -26.87
N ALA A 3 -6.25 -3.32 -25.71
CA ALA A 3 -6.74 -2.06 -25.16
C ALA A 3 -6.71 -0.99 -26.25
N ALA A 4 -7.76 -0.19 -26.36
CA ALA A 4 -7.73 0.96 -27.23
C ALA A 4 -6.81 1.99 -26.57
N ASP A 5 -5.65 2.29 -27.20
CA ASP A 5 -4.75 3.36 -26.77
C ASP A 5 -5.49 4.71 -26.88
N THR A 6 -6.26 5.07 -25.86
CA THR A 6 -7.00 6.35 -25.77
C THR A 6 -6.24 7.39 -24.94
N LEU A 7 -5.24 6.96 -24.16
CA LEU A 7 -4.22 7.84 -23.59
C LEU A 7 -3.26 8.32 -24.67
N ASP A 8 -2.86 9.60 -24.59
CA ASP A 8 -1.90 10.13 -25.54
C ASP A 8 -0.51 9.50 -25.34
N ALA A 9 0.22 9.35 -26.45
CA ALA A 9 1.51 8.67 -26.46
C ALA A 9 2.56 9.33 -25.55
N ALA A 10 2.51 10.65 -25.34
CA ALA A 10 3.49 11.33 -24.51
C ALA A 10 3.26 11.03 -23.01
N THR A 11 2.00 10.91 -22.60
CA THR A 11 1.63 10.45 -21.24
C THR A 11 2.03 9.00 -21.03
N ILE A 12 1.76 8.12 -21.99
CA ILE A 12 2.20 6.71 -21.93
C ILE A 12 3.72 6.62 -21.82
N ASP A 13 4.47 7.30 -22.70
CA ASP A 13 5.94 7.28 -22.68
C ASP A 13 6.51 7.78 -21.34
N ARG A 14 5.86 8.78 -20.72
CA ARG A 14 6.24 9.31 -19.40
C ARG A 14 6.04 8.28 -18.30
N ILE A 15 4.86 7.63 -18.26
CA ILE A 15 4.55 6.58 -17.31
C ILE A 15 5.50 5.39 -17.50
N ASP A 16 5.66 4.91 -18.73
CA ASP A 16 6.53 3.78 -19.07
C ASP A 16 7.97 4.01 -18.63
N SER A 17 8.52 5.19 -18.95
CA SER A 17 9.90 5.52 -18.59
C SER A 17 10.07 5.56 -17.07
N PHE A 18 9.15 6.26 -16.38
CA PHE A 18 9.20 6.38 -14.92
C PHE A 18 9.09 5.04 -14.21
N LEU A 19 8.15 4.18 -14.63
CA LEU A 19 7.99 2.86 -14.04
C LEU A 19 9.21 1.98 -14.29
N ARG A 20 9.78 1.98 -15.50
CA ARG A 20 11.00 1.21 -15.81
C ARG A 20 12.21 1.65 -14.98
N ASP A 21 12.36 2.96 -14.75
CA ASP A 21 13.40 3.48 -13.88
C ASP A 21 13.19 2.99 -12.44
N ARG A 22 11.95 3.07 -11.92
CA ARG A 22 11.62 2.54 -10.58
C ARG A 22 11.80 1.04 -10.45
N LEU A 23 11.44 0.25 -11.46
CA LEU A 23 11.70 -1.20 -11.44
C LEU A 23 13.19 -1.50 -11.23
N ARG A 24 14.06 -0.72 -11.89
CA ARG A 24 15.50 -0.90 -11.77
C ARG A 24 16.06 -0.37 -10.45
N GLU A 25 15.67 0.82 -10.05
CA GLU A 25 16.20 1.50 -8.87
C GLU A 25 15.71 0.89 -7.55
N ASP A 26 14.48 0.38 -7.55
CA ASP A 26 13.90 -0.26 -6.37
C ASP A 26 14.19 -1.76 -6.35
N GLU A 27 14.65 -2.35 -7.46
CA GLU A 27 14.91 -3.78 -7.62
C GLU A 27 13.62 -4.64 -7.58
N LEU A 28 12.51 -4.07 -8.06
CA LEU A 28 11.25 -4.80 -8.27
C LEU A 28 11.41 -5.89 -9.34
N PRO A 29 10.97 -7.15 -9.09
CA PRO A 29 11.00 -8.19 -10.10
C PRO A 29 10.07 -7.86 -11.28
N GLY A 30 8.79 -7.59 -10.97
CA GLY A 30 7.76 -7.33 -11.95
C GLY A 30 6.58 -6.54 -11.38
N LEU A 31 5.87 -5.89 -12.29
CA LEU A 31 4.82 -4.91 -12.01
C LEU A 31 3.78 -4.97 -13.12
N SER A 32 2.50 -4.80 -12.79
CA SER A 32 1.45 -4.61 -13.76
C SER A 32 0.64 -3.35 -13.44
N LEU A 33 0.27 -2.61 -14.49
CA LEU A 33 -0.50 -1.36 -14.44
C LEU A 33 -1.77 -1.51 -15.29
N ALA A 34 -2.88 -1.00 -14.79
CA ALA A 34 -4.04 -0.63 -15.59
C ALA A 34 -4.47 0.82 -15.28
N VAL A 35 -4.89 1.52 -16.33
CA VAL A 35 -5.53 2.84 -16.27
C VAL A 35 -6.86 2.76 -17.00
N THR A 36 -7.91 3.27 -16.38
CA THR A 36 -9.29 3.26 -16.89
C THR A 36 -9.92 4.64 -16.70
N ASP A 37 -10.88 5.00 -17.54
CA ASP A 37 -11.93 5.95 -17.16
C ASP A 37 -13.22 5.17 -16.83
N GLY A 38 -14.34 5.85 -16.61
CA GLY A 38 -15.64 5.22 -16.39
C GLY A 38 -16.16 4.39 -17.57
N ASP A 39 -15.69 4.63 -18.80
CA ASP A 39 -16.22 3.97 -19.99
C ASP A 39 -15.37 2.76 -20.43
N GLU A 40 -14.04 2.85 -20.37
CA GLU A 40 -13.15 1.83 -20.92
C GLU A 40 -11.75 1.76 -20.28
N LEU A 41 -11.08 0.64 -20.53
CA LEU A 41 -9.66 0.47 -20.20
C LEU A 41 -8.79 1.27 -21.18
N LEU A 42 -8.15 2.34 -20.68
CA LEU A 42 -7.37 3.29 -21.46
C LEU A 42 -5.95 2.80 -21.76
N TYR A 43 -5.33 2.12 -20.78
CA TYR A 43 -3.97 1.59 -20.90
C TYR A 43 -3.78 0.42 -19.94
N ALA A 44 -3.10 -0.63 -20.37
CA ALA A 44 -2.70 -1.72 -19.48
C ALA A 44 -1.41 -2.37 -19.94
N GLN A 45 -0.49 -2.59 -19.00
CA GLN A 45 0.85 -3.05 -19.32
C GLN A 45 1.49 -3.81 -18.16
N GLY A 46 2.30 -4.82 -18.49
CA GLY A 46 3.22 -5.47 -17.56
C GLY A 46 4.66 -5.02 -17.80
N TYR A 47 5.44 -4.95 -16.71
CA TYR A 47 6.83 -4.52 -16.70
C TYR A 47 7.66 -5.51 -15.87
N GLY A 48 8.90 -5.74 -16.28
CA GLY A 48 9.75 -6.71 -15.60
C GLY A 48 9.24 -8.15 -15.75
N SER A 49 9.47 -8.95 -14.73
CA SER A 49 9.25 -10.39 -14.75
C SER A 49 8.36 -10.85 -13.60
N ARG A 50 7.31 -11.60 -13.94
CA ARG A 50 6.46 -12.28 -12.95
C ARG A 50 7.15 -13.50 -12.34
N ASP A 51 8.17 -14.03 -13.00
CA ASP A 51 9.00 -15.16 -12.56
C ASP A 51 10.45 -14.96 -13.00
N LEU A 52 11.33 -14.59 -12.06
CA LEU A 52 12.76 -14.36 -12.29
C LEU A 52 13.52 -15.62 -12.74
N ALA A 53 13.09 -16.82 -12.34
CA ALA A 53 13.80 -18.05 -12.66
C ALA A 53 13.56 -18.49 -14.11
N ALA A 54 12.32 -18.40 -14.58
CA ALA A 54 11.96 -18.61 -15.98
C ALA A 54 12.23 -17.37 -16.86
N ASN A 55 12.35 -16.20 -16.24
CA ASN A 55 12.36 -14.88 -16.88
C ASN A 55 11.09 -14.65 -17.71
N ASP A 56 9.95 -15.10 -17.18
CA ASP A 56 8.65 -14.88 -17.81
C ASP A 56 8.18 -13.44 -17.55
N PRO A 57 7.67 -12.73 -18.57
CA PRO A 57 7.28 -11.33 -18.41
C PRO A 57 6.04 -11.19 -17.53
N ALA A 58 6.01 -10.16 -16.70
CA ALA A 58 4.75 -9.68 -16.16
C ALA A 58 3.87 -9.16 -17.32
N THR A 59 2.55 -9.36 -17.22
CA THR A 59 1.56 -8.88 -18.18
C THR A 59 0.42 -8.22 -17.44
N ALA A 60 -0.38 -7.41 -18.11
CA ALA A 60 -1.58 -6.81 -17.53
C ALA A 60 -2.56 -7.85 -16.93
N ASP A 61 -2.50 -9.12 -17.38
CA ASP A 61 -3.35 -10.21 -16.92
C ASP A 61 -2.67 -11.13 -15.90
N THR A 62 -1.44 -10.82 -15.48
CA THR A 62 -0.76 -11.51 -14.38
C THR A 62 -1.57 -11.35 -13.09
N VAL A 63 -1.90 -12.46 -12.45
CA VAL A 63 -2.65 -12.47 -11.18
C VAL A 63 -1.70 -12.28 -10.00
N TYR A 64 -2.02 -11.34 -9.11
CA TYR A 64 -1.26 -11.01 -7.90
C TYR A 64 -2.14 -11.09 -6.65
N GLY A 65 -1.52 -11.17 -5.47
CA GLY A 65 -2.24 -10.96 -4.22
C GLY A 65 -2.40 -9.49 -3.89
N ILE A 66 -3.64 -9.02 -3.75
CA ILE A 66 -3.93 -7.58 -3.61
C ILE A 66 -3.95 -7.10 -2.15
N GLY A 67 -3.80 -8.02 -1.21
CA GLY A 67 -3.77 -7.72 0.23
C GLY A 67 -4.92 -6.82 0.65
N SER A 68 -4.62 -5.78 1.42
CA SER A 68 -5.63 -4.91 2.03
C SER A 68 -6.53 -4.13 1.04
N VAL A 69 -6.27 -4.15 -0.27
CA VAL A 69 -7.28 -3.72 -1.25
C VAL A 69 -8.58 -4.53 -1.13
N SER A 70 -8.50 -5.79 -0.69
CA SER A 70 -9.65 -6.67 -0.41
C SER A 70 -10.65 -6.08 0.59
N LYS A 71 -10.20 -5.17 1.47
CA LYS A 71 -11.09 -4.46 2.41
C LYS A 71 -12.14 -3.63 1.70
N SER A 72 -11.81 -3.08 0.53
CA SER A 72 -12.80 -2.35 -0.26
C SER A 72 -13.91 -3.27 -0.79
N PHE A 73 -13.58 -4.51 -1.15
CA PHE A 73 -14.56 -5.52 -1.56
C PHE A 73 -15.44 -5.96 -0.40
N ALA A 74 -14.85 -6.18 0.79
CA ALA A 74 -15.63 -6.45 1.99
C ALA A 74 -16.58 -5.29 2.35
N ALA A 75 -16.10 -4.04 2.22
CA ALA A 75 -16.94 -2.87 2.42
C ALA A 75 -18.06 -2.77 1.38
N LEU A 76 -17.78 -3.13 0.12
CA LEU A 76 -18.77 -3.19 -0.95
C LEU A 76 -19.85 -4.25 -0.67
N ALA A 77 -19.46 -5.44 -0.21
CA ALA A 77 -20.41 -6.49 0.17
C ALA A 77 -21.34 -6.04 1.31
N VAL A 78 -20.78 -5.40 2.35
CA VAL A 78 -21.59 -4.79 3.41
C VAL A 78 -22.50 -3.70 2.84
N ALA A 79 -22.00 -2.87 1.92
CA ALA A 79 -22.79 -1.82 1.28
C ALA A 79 -23.95 -2.37 0.44
N GLN A 80 -23.78 -3.48 -0.29
CA GLN A 80 -24.85 -4.16 -1.02
C GLN A 80 -25.96 -4.61 -0.07
N LEU A 81 -25.61 -5.21 1.07
CA LEU A 81 -26.58 -5.62 2.09
C LEU A 81 -27.25 -4.42 2.80
N VAL A 82 -26.55 -3.30 2.97
CA VAL A 82 -27.16 -2.03 3.42
C VAL A 82 -28.16 -1.51 2.38
N ASP A 83 -27.79 -1.50 1.11
CA ASP A 83 -28.64 -1.01 0.01
C ASP A 83 -29.92 -1.85 -0.12
N ALA A 84 -29.80 -3.17 0.08
CA ALA A 84 -30.91 -4.11 0.13
C ALA A 84 -31.80 -3.96 1.39
N GLY A 85 -31.33 -3.22 2.41
CA GLY A 85 -32.02 -3.00 3.68
C GLY A 85 -31.96 -4.20 4.63
N GLU A 86 -30.98 -5.08 4.45
CA GLU A 86 -30.80 -6.30 5.26
C GLU A 86 -29.97 -6.05 6.52
N LEU A 87 -29.10 -5.03 6.48
CA LEU A 87 -28.33 -4.55 7.63
C LEU A 87 -28.13 -3.03 7.58
N LYS A 88 -27.60 -2.45 8.66
CA LYS A 88 -27.20 -1.04 8.74
C LYS A 88 -25.78 -0.92 9.24
N TYR A 89 -25.07 0.13 8.80
CA TYR A 89 -23.74 0.43 9.34
C TYR A 89 -23.74 0.64 10.86
N ASP A 90 -24.83 1.15 11.43
CA ASP A 90 -24.95 1.39 12.87
C ASP A 90 -25.39 0.15 13.67
N ASP A 91 -25.62 -0.99 13.03
CA ASP A 91 -25.96 -2.21 13.75
C ASP A 91 -24.71 -2.74 14.49
N ALA A 92 -24.89 -3.15 15.74
CA ALA A 92 -23.84 -3.76 16.55
C ALA A 92 -23.40 -5.10 15.94
N ALA A 93 -22.09 -5.38 15.94
CA ALA A 93 -21.56 -6.63 15.41
C ALA A 93 -22.12 -7.86 16.16
N THR A 94 -22.35 -7.73 17.47
CA THR A 94 -22.94 -8.76 18.34
C THR A 94 -24.42 -9.07 18.04
N ASN A 95 -25.08 -8.28 17.19
CA ASN A 95 -26.41 -8.64 16.69
C ASN A 95 -26.38 -9.83 15.72
N TYR A 96 -25.22 -10.06 15.09
CA TYR A 96 -25.04 -11.06 14.03
C TYR A 96 -24.07 -12.17 14.44
N LEU A 97 -23.09 -11.86 15.30
CA LEU A 97 -22.03 -12.76 15.71
C LEU A 97 -22.15 -13.13 17.19
N ASP A 98 -21.86 -14.40 17.52
CA ASP A 98 -21.70 -14.87 18.90
C ASP A 98 -20.24 -14.67 19.34
N ILE A 99 -19.89 -13.43 19.72
CA ILE A 99 -18.53 -13.03 20.08
C ILE A 99 -18.53 -12.05 21.28
N ASP A 100 -17.59 -12.20 22.22
CA ASP A 100 -17.43 -11.30 23.37
C ASP A 100 -16.61 -10.04 23.03
N VAL A 101 -17.22 -9.12 22.29
CA VAL A 101 -16.75 -7.74 22.06
C VAL A 101 -17.70 -6.74 22.70
N PRO A 102 -17.31 -5.46 22.91
CA PRO A 102 -18.25 -4.45 23.42
C PRO A 102 -19.51 -4.31 22.56
N ASP A 103 -20.67 -4.27 23.21
CA ASP A 103 -22.00 -4.25 22.56
C ASP A 103 -22.26 -3.02 21.67
N ASP A 104 -21.44 -1.98 21.80
CA ASP A 104 -21.51 -0.72 21.05
C ASP A 104 -20.54 -0.65 19.86
N VAL A 105 -19.77 -1.71 19.60
CA VAL A 105 -18.99 -1.83 18.36
C VAL A 105 -19.93 -2.18 17.20
N THR A 106 -20.05 -1.26 16.23
CA THR A 106 -20.92 -1.38 15.07
C THR A 106 -20.14 -1.70 13.80
N LEU A 107 -20.82 -2.05 12.71
CA LEU A 107 -20.18 -2.21 11.40
C LEU A 107 -19.48 -0.94 10.92
N HIS A 108 -20.04 0.25 11.21
CA HIS A 108 -19.38 1.53 10.98
C HIS A 108 -18.00 1.54 11.65
N HIS A 109 -17.93 1.19 12.93
CA HIS A 109 -16.68 1.17 13.68
C HIS A 109 -15.67 0.13 13.16
N LEU A 110 -16.14 -1.04 12.72
CA LEU A 110 -15.28 -2.06 12.11
C LEU A 110 -14.70 -1.58 10.77
N LEU A 111 -15.52 -1.03 9.89
CA LEU A 111 -15.14 -0.61 8.54
C LEU A 111 -14.30 0.68 8.53
N SER A 112 -14.48 1.57 9.50
CA SER A 112 -13.72 2.83 9.61
C SER A 112 -12.42 2.69 10.42
N HIS A 113 -12.14 1.50 10.99
CA HIS A 113 -11.06 1.26 11.96
C HIS A 113 -11.17 2.10 13.23
N THR A 114 -12.38 2.29 13.75
CA THR A 114 -12.64 3.04 14.98
C THR A 114 -13.36 2.22 16.04
N SER A 115 -13.18 0.91 16.08
CA SER A 115 -13.78 0.03 17.10
C SER A 115 -13.15 0.18 18.49
N GLY A 116 -12.01 0.87 18.60
CA GLY A 116 -11.20 0.94 19.80
C GLY A 116 -10.19 -0.21 19.93
N TYR A 117 -10.30 -1.27 19.13
CA TYR A 117 -9.29 -2.33 19.09
C TYR A 117 -8.04 -1.88 18.32
N PRO A 118 -6.82 -2.11 18.87
CA PRO A 118 -5.60 -1.98 18.11
C PRO A 118 -5.47 -3.08 17.06
N SER A 119 -4.44 -3.00 16.21
CA SER A 119 -4.03 -4.18 15.43
C SER A 119 -3.66 -5.31 16.40
N LEU A 120 -4.31 -6.46 16.23
CA LEU A 120 -4.04 -7.66 17.01
C LEU A 120 -2.97 -8.56 16.37
N ALA A 121 -2.30 -8.08 15.32
CA ALA A 121 -1.27 -8.79 14.57
C ALA A 121 -1.68 -10.18 14.04
N ALA A 122 -2.99 -10.45 13.90
CA ALA A 122 -3.50 -11.76 13.47
C ALA A 122 -3.09 -12.10 12.03
N SER A 123 -3.20 -11.14 11.11
CA SER A 123 -2.79 -11.34 9.71
C SER A 123 -1.28 -11.53 9.59
N GLU A 124 -0.49 -10.75 10.35
CA GLU A 124 0.95 -10.84 10.42
C GLU A 124 1.41 -12.19 10.97
N ALA A 125 0.78 -12.67 12.04
CA ALA A 125 1.05 -13.97 12.62
C ALA A 125 0.77 -15.12 11.65
N LEU A 126 -0.32 -15.02 10.86
CA LEU A 126 -0.69 -16.00 9.84
C LEU A 126 0.28 -15.97 8.64
N ILE A 127 0.64 -14.78 8.14
CA ILE A 127 1.61 -14.61 7.04
C ILE A 127 2.95 -15.23 7.44
N ALA A 128 3.50 -14.81 8.59
CA ALA A 128 4.78 -15.27 9.10
C ALA A 128 4.83 -16.80 9.20
N ARG A 129 3.75 -17.40 9.71
CA ARG A 129 3.63 -18.86 9.83
C ARG A 129 3.61 -19.57 8.48
N GLN A 130 2.86 -19.07 7.50
CA GLN A 130 2.73 -19.71 6.18
C GLN A 130 4.00 -19.56 5.33
N MET A 131 4.71 -18.45 5.48
CA MET A 131 5.98 -18.20 4.80
C MET A 131 7.17 -18.83 5.53
N GLU A 132 6.96 -19.41 6.71
CA GLU A 132 8.02 -19.94 7.58
C GLU A 132 9.10 -18.89 7.94
N VAL A 133 8.70 -17.61 8.05
CA VAL A 133 9.58 -16.48 8.40
C VAL A 133 9.27 -15.92 9.79
N GLY A 134 10.32 -15.54 10.52
CA GLY A 134 10.20 -14.98 11.87
C GLY A 134 9.67 -15.96 12.93
N GLU A 135 9.44 -15.46 14.15
CA GLU A 135 8.84 -16.23 15.24
C GLU A 135 7.35 -15.86 15.41
N SER A 136 6.43 -16.72 14.93
CA SER A 136 5.00 -16.59 15.21
C SER A 136 4.47 -17.84 15.92
N ASN A 137 4.23 -17.71 17.23
CA ASN A 137 3.72 -18.80 18.08
C ASN A 137 2.19 -18.79 18.23
N VAL A 138 1.45 -17.96 17.49
CA VAL A 138 -0.01 -17.83 17.62
C VAL A 138 -0.72 -18.84 16.70
N PRO A 139 -1.45 -19.83 17.24
CA PRO A 139 -2.13 -20.84 16.43
C PRO A 139 -3.53 -20.36 16.03
N LEU A 140 -3.65 -19.59 14.94
CA LEU A 140 -4.92 -19.14 14.38
C LEU A 140 -5.41 -20.09 13.27
N GLY A 141 -5.63 -21.36 13.61
CA GLY A 141 -5.93 -22.41 12.62
C GLY A 141 -7.38 -22.42 12.14
N SER A 142 -8.29 -21.77 12.87
CA SER A 142 -9.73 -21.74 12.62
C SER A 142 -10.32 -20.37 12.96
N MET A 143 -11.56 -20.13 12.53
CA MET A 143 -12.28 -18.91 12.94
C MET A 143 -12.55 -18.86 14.45
N ASP A 144 -12.77 -20.02 15.11
CA ASP A 144 -12.86 -20.09 16.57
C ASP A 144 -11.57 -19.58 17.25
N ASP A 145 -10.40 -19.91 16.70
CA ASP A 145 -9.12 -19.41 17.22
C ASP A 145 -8.99 -17.88 17.01
N VAL A 146 -9.51 -17.35 15.90
CA VAL A 146 -9.52 -15.91 15.62
C VAL A 146 -10.46 -15.17 16.56
N TYR A 147 -11.67 -15.70 16.81
CA TYR A 147 -12.59 -15.13 17.79
C TYR A 147 -11.96 -15.14 19.18
N ALA A 148 -11.40 -16.27 19.62
CA ALA A 148 -10.72 -16.35 20.91
C ALA A 148 -9.55 -15.36 21.03
N HIS A 149 -8.82 -15.09 19.93
CA HIS A 149 -7.76 -14.09 19.88
C HIS A 149 -8.29 -12.65 20.02
N ILE A 150 -9.43 -12.34 19.38
CA ILE A 150 -10.10 -11.03 19.48
C ILE A 150 -10.69 -10.82 20.88
N GLU A 151 -11.42 -11.80 21.40
CA GLU A 151 -12.04 -11.77 22.74
C GLU A 151 -10.98 -11.62 23.84
N GLY A 152 -9.85 -12.32 23.68
CA GLY A 152 -8.72 -12.23 24.59
C GLY A 152 -8.05 -10.85 24.65
N ALA A 153 -8.29 -9.98 23.65
CA ALA A 153 -7.71 -8.64 23.56
C ALA A 153 -8.57 -7.54 24.20
N ARG A 154 -9.58 -7.89 25.01
CA ARG A 154 -10.48 -6.92 25.65
C ARG A 154 -9.76 -5.85 26.49
N ASP A 155 -8.70 -6.22 27.18
CA ASP A 155 -7.91 -5.30 28.01
C ASP A 155 -6.98 -4.39 27.17
N GLU A 156 -6.84 -4.64 25.86
CA GLU A 156 -6.04 -3.85 24.92
C GLU A 156 -6.85 -2.75 24.21
N ILE A 157 -8.17 -2.70 24.42
CA ILE A 157 -9.05 -1.67 23.82
C ILE A 157 -8.56 -0.28 24.26
N ALA A 158 -8.20 0.54 23.27
CA ALA A 158 -7.51 1.80 23.48
C ALA A 158 -8.45 2.98 23.84
N GLY A 159 -9.76 2.83 23.64
CA GLY A 159 -10.77 3.88 23.89
C GLY A 159 -12.18 3.41 23.55
N GLU A 160 -13.17 4.27 23.75
CA GLU A 160 -14.56 3.99 23.33
C GLU A 160 -14.65 3.91 21.79
N PRO A 161 -15.61 3.15 21.23
CA PRO A 161 -15.80 3.13 19.78
C PRO A 161 -16.02 4.54 19.21
N GLY A 162 -15.27 4.88 18.16
CA GLY A 162 -15.23 6.21 17.53
C GLY A 162 -14.19 7.17 18.11
N GLU A 163 -13.58 6.88 19.27
CA GLU A 163 -12.62 7.80 19.91
C GLU A 163 -11.24 7.81 19.23
N HIS A 164 -10.79 6.64 18.75
CA HIS A 164 -9.47 6.44 18.18
C HIS A 164 -9.53 5.69 16.87
N TRP A 165 -8.71 6.12 15.92
CA TRP A 165 -8.43 5.38 14.71
C TRP A 165 -7.25 4.43 14.92
N GLN A 166 -7.48 3.14 14.75
CA GLN A 166 -6.44 2.10 14.81
C GLN A 166 -6.70 1.05 13.74
N TYR A 167 -5.84 1.02 12.72
CA TYR A 167 -5.97 0.07 11.61
C TYR A 167 -5.96 -1.38 12.13
N CYS A 168 -7.09 -2.07 11.97
CA CYS A 168 -7.33 -3.38 12.56
C CYS A 168 -7.84 -4.37 11.51
N ASN A 169 -7.00 -5.33 11.12
CA ASN A 169 -7.39 -6.37 10.16
C ASN A 169 -8.53 -7.25 10.69
N SER A 170 -8.53 -7.54 11.99
CA SER A 170 -9.58 -8.34 12.65
C SER A 170 -10.96 -7.69 12.55
N GLY A 171 -11.05 -6.35 12.50
CA GLY A 171 -12.33 -5.67 12.28
C GLY A 171 -12.95 -6.01 10.92
N TYR A 172 -12.12 -6.12 9.88
CA TYR A 172 -12.56 -6.56 8.55
C TYR A 172 -12.86 -8.06 8.47
N THR A 173 -12.13 -8.88 9.22
CA THR A 173 -12.50 -10.29 9.37
C THR A 173 -13.91 -10.41 9.96
N LEU A 174 -14.21 -9.70 11.05
CA LEU A 174 -15.57 -9.68 11.62
C LEU A 174 -16.62 -9.12 10.66
N ALA A 175 -16.30 -8.09 9.87
CA ALA A 175 -17.21 -7.58 8.85
C ALA A 175 -17.55 -8.66 7.79
N GLY A 176 -16.58 -9.47 7.39
CA GLY A 176 -16.80 -10.64 6.52
C GLY A 176 -17.74 -11.67 7.15
N GLU A 177 -17.53 -12.01 8.42
CA GLU A 177 -18.40 -12.93 9.17
C GLU A 177 -19.85 -12.42 9.29
N VAL A 178 -20.04 -11.09 9.39
CA VAL A 178 -21.39 -10.51 9.37
C VAL A 178 -22.04 -10.68 8.00
N VAL A 179 -21.29 -10.54 6.90
CA VAL A 179 -21.81 -10.85 5.54
C VAL A 179 -22.27 -12.30 5.49
N GLU A 180 -21.50 -13.24 6.03
CA GLU A 180 -21.90 -14.67 6.07
C GLU A 180 -23.16 -14.90 6.90
N ALA A 181 -23.23 -14.31 8.09
CA ALA A 181 -24.36 -14.45 8.98
C ALA A 181 -25.67 -13.90 8.40
N VAL A 182 -25.58 -12.83 7.59
CA VAL A 182 -26.75 -12.18 6.98
C VAL A 182 -27.16 -12.88 5.67
N SER A 183 -26.21 -13.16 4.78
CA SER A 183 -26.48 -13.77 3.47
C SER A 183 -26.78 -15.28 3.55
N GLY A 184 -26.16 -15.98 4.50
CA GLY A 184 -26.17 -17.44 4.59
C GLY A 184 -25.19 -18.13 3.64
N GLU A 185 -24.32 -17.37 2.96
CA GLU A 185 -23.25 -17.83 2.08
C GLU A 185 -21.88 -17.57 2.72
N SER A 186 -20.84 -18.29 2.29
CA SER A 186 -19.49 -17.93 2.73
C SER A 186 -19.12 -16.55 2.17
N PHE A 187 -18.23 -15.82 2.83
CA PHE A 187 -17.85 -14.48 2.40
C PHE A 187 -17.24 -14.52 0.99
N THR A 188 -16.43 -15.54 0.71
CA THR A 188 -15.80 -15.70 -0.60
C THR A 188 -16.81 -16.03 -1.69
N ASP A 189 -17.83 -16.87 -1.39
CA ASP A 189 -18.89 -17.20 -2.35
C ASP A 189 -19.78 -15.96 -2.63
N TYR A 190 -20.12 -15.19 -1.60
CA TYR A 190 -20.89 -13.95 -1.76
C TYR A 190 -20.14 -12.95 -2.64
N VAL A 191 -18.85 -12.72 -2.39
CA VAL A 191 -18.04 -11.80 -3.21
C VAL A 191 -17.92 -12.31 -4.65
N ASP A 192 -17.74 -13.61 -4.86
CA ASP A 192 -17.68 -14.20 -6.20
C ASP A 192 -18.98 -13.94 -6.98
N ALA A 193 -20.12 -14.31 -6.40
CA ALA A 193 -21.43 -14.24 -7.05
C ALA A 193 -21.97 -12.80 -7.21
N GLU A 194 -21.82 -11.95 -6.20
CA GLU A 194 -22.47 -10.64 -6.14
C GLU A 194 -21.56 -9.49 -6.58
N ILE A 195 -20.24 -9.73 -6.72
CA ILE A 195 -19.26 -8.70 -7.11
C ILE A 195 -18.40 -9.14 -8.29
N LEU A 196 -17.68 -10.27 -8.20
CA LEU A 196 -16.71 -10.65 -9.24
C LEU A 196 -17.40 -11.05 -10.55
N GLU A 197 -18.41 -11.91 -10.50
CA GLU A 197 -19.17 -12.36 -11.67
C GLU A 197 -19.87 -11.19 -12.40
N PRO A 198 -20.64 -10.29 -11.73
CA PRO A 198 -21.29 -9.16 -12.39
C PRO A 198 -20.31 -8.17 -13.03
N LEU A 199 -19.11 -8.04 -12.47
CA LEU A 199 -18.01 -7.20 -12.99
C LEU A 199 -17.14 -7.90 -14.04
N ARG A 200 -17.39 -9.20 -14.30
CA ARG A 200 -16.57 -10.05 -15.19
C ARG A 200 -15.10 -10.08 -14.77
N MET A 201 -14.86 -10.17 -13.48
CA MET A 201 -13.53 -10.34 -12.91
C MET A 201 -13.13 -11.83 -12.95
N ASP A 202 -13.12 -12.41 -14.16
CA ASP A 202 -13.04 -13.86 -14.41
C ASP A 202 -11.69 -14.48 -13.99
N ARG A 203 -10.69 -13.66 -13.65
CA ARG A 203 -9.34 -14.09 -13.23
C ARG A 203 -9.06 -13.75 -11.77
N SER A 204 -10.07 -13.24 -11.06
CA SER A 204 -9.98 -12.92 -9.64
C SER A 204 -10.50 -14.08 -8.80
N THR A 205 -9.83 -14.39 -7.69
CA THR A 205 -10.19 -15.56 -6.87
C THR A 205 -9.65 -15.45 -5.45
N TYR A 206 -10.31 -16.12 -4.51
CA TYR A 206 -9.80 -16.41 -3.17
C TYR A 206 -9.17 -17.82 -3.07
N ASP A 207 -9.35 -18.66 -4.08
CA ASP A 207 -8.98 -20.08 -4.05
C ASP A 207 -7.54 -20.32 -4.58
N GLU A 208 -6.74 -21.01 -3.78
CA GLU A 208 -5.33 -21.31 -4.10
C GLU A 208 -5.19 -22.25 -5.30
N GLU A 209 -6.09 -23.23 -5.44
CA GLU A 209 -6.06 -24.19 -6.54
C GLU A 209 -6.34 -23.47 -7.87
N THR A 210 -7.34 -22.60 -7.89
CA THR A 210 -7.72 -21.75 -9.02
C THR A 210 -6.57 -20.81 -9.38
N PHE A 211 -5.96 -20.12 -8.40
CA PHE A 211 -4.77 -19.31 -8.64
C PHE A 211 -3.63 -20.12 -9.28
N THR A 212 -3.36 -21.31 -8.73
CA THR A 212 -2.31 -22.23 -9.22
C THR A 212 -2.65 -22.83 -10.59
N SER A 213 -3.89 -22.73 -11.07
CA SER A 213 -4.29 -23.14 -12.41
C SER A 213 -3.97 -22.09 -13.48
N PHE A 214 -3.82 -20.82 -13.11
CA PHE A 214 -3.54 -19.74 -14.05
C PHE A 214 -2.10 -19.81 -14.57
N GLU A 215 -1.92 -19.89 -15.90
CA GLU A 215 -0.60 -19.84 -16.53
C GLU A 215 0.09 -18.46 -16.35
N ASP A 216 -0.72 -17.39 -16.35
CA ASP A 216 -0.25 -16.03 -16.11
C ASP A 216 -0.54 -15.59 -14.67
N ARG A 217 0.35 -15.98 -13.76
CA ARG A 217 0.31 -15.65 -12.32
C ARG A 217 1.69 -15.25 -11.82
N MET A 218 1.73 -14.49 -10.74
CA MET A 218 3.00 -14.13 -10.12
C MET A 218 3.70 -15.34 -9.47
N THR A 219 5.03 -15.34 -9.50
CA THR A 219 5.85 -15.99 -8.48
C THR A 219 6.04 -14.99 -7.32
N PRO A 220 5.65 -15.34 -6.09
CA PRO A 220 5.80 -14.44 -4.94
C PRO A 220 7.26 -14.33 -4.51
N TYR A 221 7.74 -13.11 -4.20
CA TYR A 221 9.10 -12.87 -3.75
C TYR A 221 9.15 -12.20 -2.39
N PHE A 222 10.09 -12.64 -1.55
CA PHE A 222 10.40 -12.05 -0.24
C PHE A 222 11.92 -11.89 -0.09
N PRO A 223 12.41 -10.87 0.64
CA PRO A 223 13.84 -10.76 0.95
C PRO A 223 14.34 -11.99 1.70
N GLY A 224 15.52 -12.51 1.33
CA GLY A 224 16.18 -13.60 2.05
C GLY A 224 16.64 -13.22 3.48
N ASP A 225 17.10 -14.20 4.27
CA ASP A 225 17.57 -13.99 5.64
C ASP A 225 18.91 -13.21 5.71
N GLU A 226 18.90 -12.11 6.49
CA GLU A 226 20.02 -11.30 7.04
C GLU A 226 21.10 -10.75 6.07
N ASP A 227 20.83 -9.58 5.48
CA ASP A 227 21.58 -8.30 5.57
C ASP A 227 20.79 -7.27 4.71
N GLU A 228 21.04 -5.97 4.84
CA GLU A 228 20.29 -4.89 4.14
C GLU A 228 20.32 -4.96 2.59
N ASP A 229 21.05 -5.95 2.03
CA ASP A 229 21.21 -6.26 0.61
C ASP A 229 20.74 -7.69 0.25
N ALA A 230 19.78 -8.27 0.99
CA ALA A 230 19.30 -9.62 0.71
C ALA A 230 18.52 -9.67 -0.62
N ASP A 231 19.07 -10.41 -1.59
CA ASP A 231 18.40 -10.73 -2.85
C ASP A 231 16.99 -11.29 -2.60
N LEU A 232 16.05 -10.93 -3.48
CA LEU A 232 14.70 -11.47 -3.44
C LEU A 232 14.68 -12.98 -3.76
N GLU A 233 14.07 -13.77 -2.89
CA GLU A 233 13.91 -15.21 -3.05
C GLU A 233 12.43 -15.60 -3.28
N PRO A 234 12.15 -16.63 -4.09
CA PRO A 234 10.80 -17.17 -4.21
C PRO A 234 10.26 -17.62 -2.84
N ALA A 235 9.04 -17.21 -2.52
CA ALA A 235 8.39 -17.49 -1.24
C ALA A 235 7.02 -18.14 -1.42
N ALA A 236 6.51 -18.76 -0.35
CA ALA A 236 5.15 -19.28 -0.32
C ALA A 236 4.11 -18.15 -0.38
N LEU A 237 2.98 -18.40 -1.03
CA LEU A 237 1.86 -17.46 -1.08
C LEU A 237 1.00 -17.60 0.19
N PRO A 238 0.84 -16.54 1.01
CA PRO A 238 0.10 -16.64 2.27
C PRO A 238 -1.42 -16.45 2.10
N ILE A 239 -2.09 -17.38 1.39
CA ILE A 239 -3.56 -17.40 1.27
C ILE A 239 -4.18 -17.97 2.54
N ARG A 240 -5.24 -17.32 3.03
CA ARG A 240 -5.90 -17.67 4.30
C ARG A 240 -7.37 -17.30 4.30
N GLU A 241 -8.21 -18.30 4.55
CA GLU A 241 -9.67 -18.16 4.69
C GLU A 241 -10.02 -17.15 5.81
N GLN A 242 -9.34 -17.26 6.96
CA GLN A 242 -9.57 -16.43 8.16
C GLN A 242 -9.28 -14.92 7.97
N SER A 243 -8.74 -14.54 6.82
CA SER A 243 -8.48 -13.14 6.47
C SER A 243 -8.87 -12.82 5.04
N ALA A 244 -9.83 -13.57 4.47
CA ALA A 244 -10.35 -13.34 3.12
C ALA A 244 -10.82 -11.87 2.96
N ALA A 245 -11.70 -11.42 3.86
CA ALA A 245 -12.22 -10.04 3.88
C ALA A 245 -11.13 -8.98 4.14
N ALA A 246 -10.13 -9.30 4.96
CA ALA A 246 -9.08 -8.36 5.31
C ALA A 246 -7.98 -8.26 4.23
N GLY A 247 -7.74 -9.30 3.45
CA GLY A 247 -6.66 -9.28 2.45
C GLY A 247 -6.40 -10.56 1.67
N GLY A 248 -7.42 -11.35 1.35
CA GLY A 248 -7.27 -12.65 0.69
C GLY A 248 -7.49 -12.65 -0.83
N LEU A 249 -7.96 -11.56 -1.44
CA LEU A 249 -8.29 -11.57 -2.87
C LEU A 249 -7.01 -11.60 -3.72
N LEU A 250 -7.04 -12.39 -4.79
CA LEU A 250 -6.04 -12.43 -5.84
C LEU A 250 -6.69 -11.92 -7.11
N ALA A 251 -6.04 -11.02 -7.84
CA ALA A 251 -6.60 -10.42 -9.06
C ALA A 251 -5.49 -9.91 -9.99
N PRO A 252 -5.74 -9.83 -11.32
CA PRO A 252 -4.94 -9.01 -12.22
C PRO A 252 -5.41 -7.55 -12.22
N VAL A 253 -4.57 -6.65 -12.75
CA VAL A 253 -4.94 -5.22 -12.88
C VAL A 253 -6.11 -5.00 -13.85
N THR A 254 -6.30 -5.89 -14.82
CA THR A 254 -7.41 -5.82 -15.80
C THR A 254 -8.77 -6.03 -15.15
N ASP A 255 -8.89 -6.97 -14.21
CA ASP A 255 -10.10 -7.17 -13.41
C ASP A 255 -10.33 -6.00 -12.45
N LEU A 256 -9.26 -5.51 -11.81
CA LEU A 256 -9.36 -4.34 -10.95
C LEU A 256 -9.78 -3.08 -11.71
N ALA A 257 -9.49 -2.96 -13.01
CA ALA A 257 -10.00 -1.86 -13.82
C ALA A 257 -11.53 -1.90 -13.94
N SER A 258 -12.14 -3.09 -14.10
CA SER A 258 -13.61 -3.24 -14.06
C SER A 258 -14.19 -2.85 -12.70
N TYR A 259 -13.50 -3.22 -11.62
CA TYR A 259 -13.87 -2.80 -10.27
C TYR A 259 -13.79 -1.27 -10.08
N LEU A 260 -12.73 -0.61 -10.55
CA LEU A 260 -12.62 0.85 -10.48
C LEU A 260 -13.69 1.55 -11.32
N ARG A 261 -14.08 0.99 -12.46
CA ARG A 261 -15.20 1.50 -13.26
C ARG A 261 -16.53 1.45 -12.54
N LEU A 262 -16.80 0.41 -11.73
CA LEU A 262 -17.98 0.39 -10.86
C LEU A 262 -18.05 1.64 -9.97
N HIS A 263 -16.91 2.03 -9.39
CA HIS A 263 -16.80 3.18 -8.51
C HIS A 263 -16.96 4.51 -9.26
N LEU A 264 -16.35 4.64 -10.44
CA LEU A 264 -16.51 5.82 -11.31
C LEU A 264 -17.95 5.98 -11.82
N ASN A 265 -18.65 4.87 -12.07
CA ASN A 265 -20.00 4.86 -12.63
C ASN A 265 -21.13 4.80 -11.58
N GLY A 266 -20.84 5.11 -10.31
CA GLY A 266 -21.88 5.20 -9.28
C GLY A 266 -22.62 3.87 -9.04
N GLY A 267 -21.90 2.75 -9.07
CA GLY A 267 -22.43 1.42 -8.75
C GLY A 267 -23.01 0.65 -9.93
N VAL A 268 -22.69 1.06 -11.16
CA VAL A 268 -23.09 0.35 -12.39
C VAL A 268 -21.88 -0.31 -13.03
N ALA A 269 -21.97 -1.62 -13.25
CA ALA A 269 -20.97 -2.42 -13.96
C ALA A 269 -21.00 -2.15 -15.47
N ASP A 270 -19.91 -2.50 -16.18
CA ASP A 270 -19.82 -2.39 -17.64
C ASP A 270 -20.88 -3.21 -18.38
N THR A 271 -21.44 -4.21 -17.71
CA THR A 271 -22.55 -5.04 -18.21
C THR A 271 -23.88 -4.27 -18.28
N GLY A 272 -23.93 -3.08 -17.67
CA GLY A 272 -25.15 -2.28 -17.45
C GLY A 272 -25.92 -2.70 -16.19
N GLU A 273 -25.43 -3.68 -15.45
CA GLU A 273 -26.01 -4.13 -14.18
C GLU A 273 -25.69 -3.15 -13.05
N ARG A 274 -26.69 -2.82 -12.24
CA ARG A 274 -26.51 -1.99 -11.05
C ARG A 274 -26.31 -2.91 -9.85
N LEU A 275 -25.11 -2.87 -9.25
CA LEU A 275 -24.77 -3.65 -8.07
C LEU A 275 -25.28 -3.00 -6.78
N LEU A 276 -25.31 -1.67 -6.73
CA LEU A 276 -25.86 -0.89 -5.60
C LEU A 276 -26.20 0.56 -6.00
N GLY A 277 -26.97 1.25 -5.16
CA GLY A 277 -27.27 2.67 -5.30
C GLY A 277 -26.03 3.57 -5.15
N GLU A 278 -25.97 4.64 -5.95
CA GLU A 278 -24.90 5.65 -5.90
C GLU A 278 -24.78 6.31 -4.51
N ASP A 279 -25.91 6.61 -3.87
CA ASP A 279 -25.94 7.17 -2.52
C ASP A 279 -25.30 6.23 -1.49
N THR A 280 -25.59 4.93 -1.56
CA THR A 280 -24.98 3.93 -0.65
C THR A 280 -23.51 3.74 -0.95
N LEU A 281 -23.14 3.68 -2.23
CA LEU A 281 -21.73 3.57 -2.64
C LEU A 281 -20.91 4.79 -2.18
N SER A 282 -21.45 6.00 -2.29
CA SER A 282 -20.76 7.23 -1.87
C SER A 282 -20.45 7.26 -0.36
N GLN A 283 -21.24 6.57 0.46
CA GLN A 283 -20.98 6.45 1.89
C GLN A 283 -19.69 5.67 2.17
N CYS A 284 -19.23 4.79 1.28
CA CYS A 284 -17.97 4.08 1.44
C CYS A 284 -16.75 5.03 1.40
N TYR A 285 -16.89 6.24 0.86
CA TYR A 285 -15.78 7.21 0.73
C TYR A 285 -15.83 8.31 1.80
N GLY A 286 -16.72 8.19 2.78
CA GLY A 286 -16.88 9.18 3.84
C GLY A 286 -15.59 9.40 4.65
N ALA A 287 -15.36 10.63 5.10
CA ALA A 287 -14.26 10.97 6.01
C ALA A 287 -14.64 10.63 7.46
N TYR A 288 -14.68 9.33 7.80
CA TYR A 288 -15.12 8.88 9.13
C TYR A 288 -14.02 8.92 10.19
N ALA A 289 -12.76 8.85 9.77
CA ALA A 289 -11.62 8.96 10.66
C ALA A 289 -10.46 9.73 10.01
N ASP A 290 -9.81 10.59 10.78
CA ASP A 290 -8.56 11.24 10.37
C ASP A 290 -7.38 10.29 10.61
N THR A 291 -6.56 10.06 9.58
CA THR A 291 -5.35 9.24 9.70
C THR A 291 -4.12 10.02 9.24
N PRO A 292 -2.90 9.56 9.57
CA PRO A 292 -1.66 10.21 9.10
C PRO A 292 -1.51 10.29 7.57
N SER A 293 -2.36 9.61 6.80
CA SER A 293 -2.28 9.49 5.34
C SER A 293 -3.55 9.99 4.65
N GLY A 294 -4.37 10.80 5.34
CA GLY A 294 -5.64 11.32 4.85
C GLY A 294 -6.85 10.67 5.50
N PRO A 295 -8.07 11.19 5.24
CA PRO A 295 -9.30 10.64 5.80
C PRO A 295 -9.56 9.20 5.36
N TYR A 296 -10.16 8.40 6.25
CA TYR A 296 -10.50 7.00 6.02
C TYR A 296 -12.03 6.80 6.03
N GLY A 297 -12.51 6.08 5.01
CA GLY A 297 -13.90 5.66 4.82
C GLY A 297 -14.10 4.17 5.07
N TYR A 298 -15.01 3.52 4.35
CA TYR A 298 -15.16 2.06 4.42
C TYR A 298 -14.28 1.41 3.37
N GLY A 299 -13.05 1.05 3.78
CA GLY A 299 -12.09 0.35 2.92
C GLY A 299 -11.35 1.26 1.96
N TRP A 300 -11.51 2.58 2.12
CA TRP A 300 -10.97 3.60 1.23
C TRP A 300 -10.29 4.71 2.02
N ARG A 301 -9.25 5.31 1.43
CA ARG A 301 -8.59 6.52 1.92
C ARG A 301 -8.59 7.57 0.84
N THR A 302 -8.89 8.80 1.22
CA THR A 302 -8.79 9.95 0.31
C THR A 302 -7.45 10.65 0.52
N ARG A 303 -6.72 10.89 -0.57
CA ARG A 303 -5.46 11.63 -0.57
C ARG A 303 -5.50 12.73 -1.61
N GLU A 304 -4.97 13.88 -1.27
CA GLU A 304 -4.71 14.92 -2.27
C GLU A 304 -3.44 14.55 -3.06
N VAL A 305 -3.55 14.48 -4.38
CA VAL A 305 -2.45 14.26 -5.32
C VAL A 305 -2.55 15.30 -6.42
N CYS A 306 -1.54 16.17 -6.54
CA CYS A 306 -1.52 17.25 -7.53
C CYS A 306 -2.76 18.17 -7.48
N GLY A 307 -3.31 18.41 -6.28
CA GLY A 307 -4.53 19.22 -6.10
C GLY A 307 -5.84 18.51 -6.42
N HIS A 308 -5.82 17.19 -6.62
CA HIS A 308 -7.00 16.36 -6.88
C HIS A 308 -7.18 15.30 -5.79
N ASP A 309 -8.43 14.98 -5.45
CA ASP A 309 -8.74 13.90 -4.51
C ASP A 309 -8.65 12.53 -5.22
N LEU A 310 -7.71 11.72 -4.77
CA LEU A 310 -7.55 10.32 -5.16
C LEU A 310 -8.07 9.41 -4.03
N ILE A 311 -9.18 8.73 -4.28
CA ILE A 311 -9.77 7.75 -3.37
C ILE A 311 -9.14 6.40 -3.66
N GLY A 312 -8.46 5.79 -2.71
CA GLY A 312 -7.71 4.57 -2.97
C GLY A 312 -7.32 3.78 -1.73
N HIS A 313 -6.78 2.59 -1.97
CA HIS A 313 -6.27 1.73 -0.91
C HIS A 313 -5.02 0.97 -1.40
N GLY A 314 -4.05 0.81 -0.49
CA GLY A 314 -2.87 -0.01 -0.71
C GLY A 314 -3.06 -1.42 -0.15
N GLY A 315 -2.21 -2.35 -0.54
CA GLY A 315 -2.23 -3.71 -0.02
C GLY A 315 -0.86 -4.33 -0.01
N SER A 316 -0.62 -5.18 0.98
CA SER A 316 0.54 -6.06 1.05
C SER A 316 0.14 -7.38 1.70
N ILE A 317 0.69 -8.47 1.17
CA ILE A 317 0.70 -9.79 1.81
C ILE A 317 2.13 -10.28 2.04
N ALA A 318 3.04 -9.34 2.32
CA ALA A 318 4.49 -9.55 2.43
C ALA A 318 5.19 -9.92 1.12
N VAL A 319 4.64 -10.81 0.30
CA VAL A 319 5.25 -11.31 -0.95
C VAL A 319 4.72 -10.64 -2.23
N SER A 320 3.72 -9.78 -2.08
CA SER A 320 3.02 -9.08 -3.15
C SER A 320 2.44 -7.79 -2.60
N THR A 321 2.46 -6.75 -3.42
CA THR A 321 1.93 -5.42 -3.12
C THR A 321 0.95 -4.94 -4.16
N ALA A 322 0.02 -4.11 -3.72
CA ALA A 322 -1.03 -3.54 -4.54
C ALA A 322 -1.30 -2.08 -4.18
N ALA A 323 -1.71 -1.31 -5.16
CA ALA A 323 -2.29 0.01 -4.98
C ALA A 323 -3.39 0.20 -6.02
N VAL A 324 -4.57 0.60 -5.56
CA VAL A 324 -5.66 1.02 -6.43
C VAL A 324 -6.11 2.42 -6.01
N GLY A 325 -6.56 3.21 -6.97
CA GLY A 325 -7.19 4.49 -6.70
C GLY A 325 -8.02 4.98 -7.87
N PHE A 326 -9.01 5.81 -7.59
CA PHE A 326 -9.83 6.47 -8.59
C PHE A 326 -10.17 7.90 -8.15
N ALA A 327 -10.38 8.75 -9.13
CA ALA A 327 -10.65 10.17 -8.95
C ALA A 327 -11.90 10.53 -9.78
N PRO A 328 -13.10 10.54 -9.16
CA PRO A 328 -14.36 10.75 -9.89
C PRO A 328 -14.42 12.08 -10.67
N GLU A 329 -13.78 13.14 -10.15
CA GLU A 329 -13.77 14.45 -10.82
C GLU A 329 -12.94 14.45 -12.11
N GLN A 330 -11.92 13.59 -12.20
CA GLN A 330 -11.06 13.45 -13.38
C GLN A 330 -11.52 12.29 -14.28
N ASP A 331 -12.49 11.49 -13.81
CA ASP A 331 -12.93 10.25 -14.46
C ASP A 331 -11.77 9.30 -14.75
N LEU A 332 -10.92 9.05 -13.74
CA LEU A 332 -9.72 8.23 -13.87
C LEU A 332 -9.62 7.20 -12.74
N GLY A 333 -9.20 5.99 -13.09
CA GLY A 333 -8.85 4.91 -12.18
C GLY A 333 -7.48 4.32 -12.53
N VAL A 334 -6.71 3.97 -11.51
CA VAL A 334 -5.37 3.38 -11.61
C VAL A 334 -5.30 2.15 -10.72
N ALA A 335 -4.84 1.03 -11.26
CA ALA A 335 -4.49 -0.18 -10.53
C ALA A 335 -3.03 -0.56 -10.80
N LEU A 336 -2.28 -0.85 -9.74
CA LEU A 336 -0.86 -1.16 -9.80
C LEU A 336 -0.56 -2.35 -8.87
N LEU A 337 0.04 -3.41 -9.40
CA LEU A 337 0.31 -4.66 -8.66
C LEU A 337 1.76 -5.10 -8.88
N ALA A 338 2.43 -5.59 -7.85
CA ALA A 338 3.82 -6.06 -7.93
C ALA A 338 4.01 -7.34 -7.11
N ASN A 339 4.92 -8.21 -7.57
CA ASN A 339 5.17 -9.53 -6.97
C ASN A 339 6.31 -9.54 -5.93
N ALA A 340 6.47 -8.43 -5.19
CA ALA A 340 7.45 -8.33 -4.12
C ALA A 340 7.04 -7.34 -3.04
N SER A 341 7.55 -7.57 -1.82
CA SER A 341 7.52 -6.69 -0.65
C SER A 341 8.42 -7.28 0.45
N PRO A 342 8.77 -6.55 1.53
CA PRO A 342 8.63 -5.10 1.74
C PRO A 342 9.66 -4.29 0.95
N GLY A 343 9.49 -2.96 0.89
CA GLY A 343 10.48 -2.03 0.32
C GLY A 343 9.96 -1.07 -0.75
N TYR A 344 8.75 -1.32 -1.26
CA TYR A 344 8.23 -0.64 -2.45
C TYR A 344 7.04 0.26 -2.11
N GLY A 345 7.18 1.56 -2.34
CA GLY A 345 6.10 2.55 -2.17
C GLY A 345 5.07 2.47 -3.29
N LEU A 346 4.33 1.34 -3.42
CA LEU A 346 3.43 1.12 -4.55
C LEU A 346 2.24 2.08 -4.53
N THR A 347 1.82 2.54 -3.34
CA THR A 347 0.81 3.59 -3.21
C THR A 347 1.34 4.91 -3.77
N GLU A 348 2.57 5.28 -3.45
CA GLU A 348 3.24 6.47 -3.96
C GLU A 348 3.51 6.35 -5.46
N LEU A 349 3.87 5.16 -5.95
CA LEU A 349 4.05 4.87 -7.37
C LEU A 349 2.73 5.04 -8.15
N SER A 350 1.61 4.58 -7.58
CA SER A 350 0.27 4.83 -8.13
C SER A 350 -0.09 6.32 -8.16
N GLN A 351 0.28 7.09 -7.13
CA GLN A 351 0.10 8.55 -7.12
C GLN A 351 0.94 9.24 -8.20
N ALA A 352 2.16 8.76 -8.46
CA ALA A 352 3.02 9.28 -9.51
C ALA A 352 2.51 8.93 -10.92
N VAL A 353 1.93 7.74 -11.11
CA VAL A 353 1.18 7.43 -12.34
C VAL A 353 0.00 8.39 -12.50
N PHE A 354 -0.80 8.59 -11.45
CA PHE A 354 -1.91 9.54 -11.49
C PHE A 354 -1.45 10.98 -11.79
N ALA A 355 -0.31 11.42 -11.23
CA ALA A 355 0.29 12.72 -11.54
C ALA A 355 0.57 12.88 -13.05
N ALA A 356 1.14 11.86 -13.71
CA ALA A 356 1.31 11.88 -15.17
C ALA A 356 -0.04 12.00 -15.91
N LEU A 357 -1.07 11.29 -15.46
CA LEU A 357 -2.40 11.31 -16.10
C LEU A 357 -3.06 12.70 -16.03
N VAL A 358 -2.79 13.48 -14.99
CA VAL A 358 -3.28 14.86 -14.86
C VAL A 358 -2.30 15.91 -15.43
N GLY A 359 -1.24 15.47 -16.10
CA GLY A 359 -0.30 16.33 -16.83
C GLY A 359 0.88 16.86 -15.99
N GLU A 360 1.07 16.35 -14.77
CA GLU A 360 2.19 16.69 -13.90
C GLU A 360 3.37 15.71 -14.09
N GLU A 361 4.52 16.03 -13.49
CA GLU A 361 5.70 15.17 -13.54
C GLU A 361 5.68 14.13 -12.41
N PRO A 362 5.68 12.81 -12.71
CA PRO A 362 5.64 11.73 -11.71
C PRO A 362 6.69 11.85 -10.61
N GLY A 363 7.90 12.29 -10.98
CA GLY A 363 9.02 12.45 -10.04
C GLY A 363 8.86 13.59 -9.05
N GLU A 364 7.92 14.51 -9.26
CA GLU A 364 7.66 15.67 -8.39
C GLU A 364 6.60 15.39 -7.32
N VAL A 365 5.97 14.21 -7.33
CA VAL A 365 5.14 13.75 -6.21
C VAL A 365 5.99 13.76 -4.93
N PRO A 366 5.47 14.24 -3.77
CA PRO A 366 6.28 14.53 -2.59
C PRO A 366 7.19 13.40 -2.12
N PHE A 367 6.77 12.14 -2.26
CA PHE A 367 7.59 10.98 -1.93
C PHE A 367 8.87 10.92 -2.77
N PHE A 368 8.75 10.98 -4.10
CA PHE A 368 9.90 10.88 -5.01
C PHE A 368 10.77 12.13 -4.99
N ALA A 369 10.16 13.31 -4.87
CA ALA A 369 10.90 14.56 -4.69
C ALA A 369 11.74 14.53 -3.40
N ARG A 370 11.13 14.10 -2.28
CA ARG A 370 11.83 13.94 -1.00
C ARG A 370 12.96 12.91 -1.08
N ARG A 371 12.69 11.75 -1.68
CA ARG A 371 13.68 10.67 -1.84
C ARG A 371 14.90 11.16 -2.62
N ARG A 372 14.69 11.84 -3.76
CA ARG A 372 15.74 12.44 -4.58
C ARG A 372 16.62 13.40 -3.78
N VAL A 373 16.02 14.26 -2.94
CA VAL A 373 16.80 15.16 -2.08
C VAL A 373 17.63 14.36 -1.08
N LEU A 374 17.05 13.38 -0.38
CA LEU A 374 17.79 12.56 0.58
C LEU A 374 18.97 11.82 -0.09
N GLU A 375 18.73 11.20 -1.24
CA GLU A 375 19.75 10.49 -2.01
C GLU A 375 20.86 11.42 -2.51
N SER A 376 20.53 12.63 -2.95
CA SER A 376 21.54 13.63 -3.37
C SER A 376 22.50 14.04 -2.24
N LEU A 377 22.06 13.92 -0.98
CA LEU A 377 22.86 14.26 0.19
C LEU A 377 23.67 13.06 0.73
N ALA A 378 23.34 11.84 0.31
CA ALA A 378 24.06 10.64 0.72
C ALA A 378 25.42 10.52 0.02
N GLY A 379 26.36 9.84 0.67
CA GLY A 379 27.71 9.60 0.15
C GLY A 379 28.81 9.91 1.15
N GLU A 380 30.04 9.85 0.67
CA GLU A 380 31.25 10.12 1.43
C GLU A 380 31.66 11.59 1.28
N TYR A 381 32.09 12.18 2.38
CA TYR A 381 32.51 13.56 2.47
C TYR A 381 33.88 13.66 3.13
N GLU A 382 34.75 14.54 2.66
CA GLU A 382 36.04 14.79 3.31
C GLU A 382 36.38 16.28 3.44
N THR A 383 37.14 16.57 4.50
CA THR A 383 37.86 17.84 4.63
C THR A 383 39.15 17.82 3.81
N TYR A 384 39.85 18.95 3.76
CA TYR A 384 41.15 19.07 3.09
C TYR A 384 42.11 17.91 3.41
N ARG A 385 42.42 17.10 2.39
CA ARG A 385 43.32 15.93 2.42
C ARG A 385 42.79 14.74 3.26
N GLY A 386 41.48 14.53 3.35
CA GLY A 386 40.92 13.36 4.05
C GLY A 386 41.22 13.33 5.55
N ILE A 387 41.51 14.46 6.19
CA ILE A 387 41.88 14.50 7.62
C ILE A 387 40.66 14.21 8.52
N LYS A 388 39.49 14.60 8.05
CA LYS A 388 38.19 14.33 8.67
C LYS A 388 37.29 13.87 7.55
N GLU A 389 36.61 12.77 7.80
CA GLU A 389 35.73 12.11 6.86
C GLU A 389 34.34 12.07 7.49
N ALA A 390 33.32 12.15 6.65
CA ALA A 390 31.96 11.88 7.05
C ALA A 390 31.29 10.98 6.03
N GLU A 391 30.34 10.20 6.52
CA GLU A 391 29.52 9.32 5.70
C GLU A 391 28.06 9.65 6.01
N VAL A 392 27.29 9.87 4.95
CA VAL A 392 25.87 10.13 5.01
C VAL A 392 25.15 9.00 4.29
N VAL A 393 24.24 8.33 4.97
CA VAL A 393 23.43 7.24 4.39
C VAL A 393 21.96 7.55 4.54
N VAL A 394 21.16 7.13 3.55
CA VAL A 394 19.70 7.12 3.66
C VAL A 394 19.31 5.81 4.34
N GLU A 395 18.63 5.89 5.48
CA GLU A 395 18.13 4.72 6.20
C GLU A 395 16.69 5.01 6.65
N SER A 396 15.74 4.14 6.29
CA SER A 396 14.33 4.24 6.68
C SER A 396 13.70 5.64 6.44
N GLY A 397 14.02 6.29 5.32
CA GLY A 397 13.47 7.60 4.95
C GLY A 397 14.06 8.80 5.71
N ALA A 398 15.16 8.59 6.43
CA ALA A 398 15.94 9.63 7.12
C ALA A 398 17.42 9.55 6.73
N LEU A 399 18.18 10.61 7.00
CA LEU A 399 19.63 10.58 6.86
C LEU A 399 20.27 10.20 8.20
N ARG A 400 21.33 9.39 8.13
CA ARG A 400 22.27 9.21 9.24
C ARG A 400 23.63 9.74 8.84
N LEU A 401 24.32 10.30 9.83
CA LEU A 401 25.64 10.88 9.67
C LEU A 401 26.61 10.20 10.61
N ARG A 402 27.77 9.81 10.09
CA ARG A 402 28.95 9.42 10.86
C ARG A 402 30.07 10.38 10.52
N VAL A 403 30.69 11.02 11.51
CA VAL A 403 31.85 11.90 11.31
C VAL A 403 33.05 11.34 12.08
N GLY A 404 34.08 10.94 11.36
CA GLY A 404 35.29 10.29 11.87
C GLY A 404 36.58 11.06 11.56
N GLY A 405 37.70 10.54 12.04
CA GLY A 405 39.05 11.02 11.70
C GLY A 405 40.17 10.34 12.51
N PRO A 406 41.41 10.88 12.50
CA PRO A 406 42.61 10.22 13.00
C PRO A 406 42.62 9.78 14.47
N ILE A 407 41.70 10.30 15.29
CA ILE A 407 41.65 10.05 16.73
C ILE A 407 40.30 9.49 17.20
N GLU A 408 39.32 9.35 16.30
CA GLU A 408 37.98 8.83 16.60
C GLU A 408 37.29 8.33 15.31
N GLU A 409 36.65 7.16 15.34
CA GLU A 409 35.93 6.63 14.17
C GLU A 409 34.57 7.33 13.94
N GLY A 410 34.06 8.04 14.94
CA GLY A 410 32.72 8.62 14.90
C GLY A 410 31.64 7.60 15.27
N SER A 411 30.43 8.09 15.52
CA SER A 411 29.26 7.25 15.75
C SER A 411 28.13 7.69 14.85
N TRP A 412 27.36 6.72 14.34
CA TRP A 412 26.16 7.01 13.57
C TRP A 412 25.16 7.80 14.40
N THR A 413 24.74 8.94 13.86
CA THR A 413 23.79 9.83 14.53
C THR A 413 22.70 10.23 13.53
N PRO A 414 21.42 10.27 13.94
CA PRO A 414 20.36 10.72 13.05
C PRO A 414 20.53 12.19 12.67
N LEU A 415 20.31 12.49 11.40
CA LEU A 415 20.12 13.85 10.89
C LEU A 415 18.62 14.14 10.81
N VAL A 416 18.18 15.12 11.60
CA VAL A 416 16.77 15.53 11.61
C VAL A 416 16.63 16.79 10.74
N PRO A 417 15.83 16.77 9.67
CA PRO A 417 15.65 17.95 8.83
C PRO A 417 14.89 19.04 9.59
N THR A 418 15.37 20.27 9.51
CA THR A 418 14.59 21.47 9.85
C THR A 418 13.92 22.05 8.61
N ASP A 419 14.60 21.96 7.47
CA ASP A 419 14.09 22.30 6.15
C ASP A 419 14.88 21.44 5.15
N LEU A 420 14.22 20.42 4.60
CA LEU A 420 14.87 19.44 3.75
C LEU A 420 15.31 20.04 2.40
N GLU A 421 14.46 20.90 1.81
CA GLU A 421 14.69 21.46 0.48
C GLU A 421 15.88 22.42 0.47
N SER A 422 16.09 23.16 1.56
CA SER A 422 17.25 24.03 1.74
C SER A 422 18.50 23.33 2.27
N GLY A 423 18.42 22.01 2.53
CA GLY A 423 19.54 21.24 3.08
C GLY A 423 19.85 21.54 4.55
N GLU A 424 18.88 22.04 5.33
CA GLU A 424 19.06 22.37 6.75
C GLU A 424 18.64 21.22 7.68
N PHE A 425 19.56 20.81 8.55
CA PHE A 425 19.40 19.70 9.49
C PHE A 425 19.94 20.05 10.87
N TYR A 426 19.69 19.15 11.82
CA TYR A 426 20.45 19.11 13.06
C TYR A 426 20.71 17.69 13.54
N VAL A 427 21.76 17.57 14.34
CA VAL A 427 22.06 16.39 15.16
C VAL A 427 21.57 16.63 16.59
N PRO A 428 20.76 15.73 17.18
CA PRO A 428 20.40 15.80 18.59
C PRO A 428 21.60 15.44 19.46
N THR A 429 21.91 16.27 20.46
CA THR A 429 23.00 16.00 21.42
C THR A 429 22.45 15.43 22.73
N MET A 430 23.27 14.67 23.46
CA MET A 430 22.94 14.16 24.81
C MET A 430 22.60 15.27 25.82
N ALA A 431 23.03 16.50 25.56
CA ALA A 431 22.67 17.67 26.37
C ALA A 431 21.29 18.27 26.03
N GLY A 432 20.53 17.65 25.13
CA GLY A 432 19.24 18.13 24.64
C GLY A 432 19.34 19.33 23.69
N LYS A 433 20.54 19.66 23.19
CA LYS A 433 20.75 20.73 22.21
C LYS A 433 20.66 20.19 20.78
N ARG A 434 20.24 21.05 19.85
CA ARG A 434 20.29 20.82 18.41
C ARG A 434 21.62 21.36 17.89
N GLN A 435 22.50 20.50 17.41
CA GLN A 435 23.73 20.90 16.73
C GLN A 435 23.40 21.09 15.23
N PRO A 436 23.51 22.30 14.67
CA PRO A 436 23.18 22.53 13.27
C PRO A 436 24.09 21.73 12.33
N VAL A 437 23.47 21.22 11.26
CA VAL A 437 24.12 20.60 10.11
C VAL A 437 23.50 21.20 8.87
N ARG A 438 24.32 21.54 7.87
CA ARG A 438 23.82 22.17 6.65
C ARG A 438 24.52 21.58 5.44
N PHE A 439 23.74 21.27 4.42
CA PHE A 439 24.21 20.93 3.09
C PHE A 439 24.04 22.14 2.18
N GLU A 440 25.05 22.46 1.38
CA GLU A 440 24.96 23.53 0.37
C GLU A 440 25.62 23.09 -0.93
N GLY A 441 25.13 23.62 -2.05
CA GLY A 441 25.75 23.41 -3.37
C GLY A 441 24.71 23.28 -4.46
N GLU A 442 25.17 23.25 -5.71
CA GLU A 442 24.29 23.10 -6.88
C GLU A 442 23.70 21.67 -6.97
N GLY A 443 24.33 20.69 -6.28
CA GLY A 443 23.86 19.31 -6.25
C GLY A 443 22.76 19.01 -5.24
N VAL A 444 22.41 19.94 -4.34
CA VAL A 444 21.34 19.71 -3.36
C VAL A 444 19.99 19.61 -4.08
N GLY A 445 19.40 18.41 -4.10
CA GLY A 445 18.14 18.14 -4.79
C GLY A 445 18.25 18.00 -6.32
N ALA A 446 19.46 17.96 -6.87
CA ALA A 446 19.67 17.76 -8.30
C ALA A 446 19.24 16.34 -8.74
N ALA A 447 18.44 16.26 -9.80
CA ALA A 447 17.82 15.00 -10.26
C ALA A 447 18.80 14.00 -10.89
N ASP A 448 19.95 14.47 -11.37
CA ASP A 448 20.99 13.63 -11.98
C ASP A 448 22.20 13.40 -11.05
N GLY A 449 22.10 13.83 -9.80
CA GLY A 449 23.21 13.80 -8.84
C GLY A 449 24.41 14.65 -9.27
N SER A 450 24.23 15.57 -10.23
CA SER A 450 25.30 16.46 -10.68
C SER A 450 25.44 17.69 -9.79
N GLY A 451 26.66 18.20 -9.68
CA GLY A 451 26.97 19.38 -8.89
C GLY A 451 27.58 19.05 -7.54
N ASP A 452 28.42 19.96 -7.03
CA ASP A 452 29.12 19.75 -5.77
C ASP A 452 28.15 19.90 -4.59
N VAL A 453 28.20 18.99 -3.61
CA VAL A 453 27.56 19.15 -2.30
C VAL A 453 28.61 19.33 -1.21
N SER A 454 28.40 20.33 -0.36
CA SER A 454 29.24 20.61 0.80
C SER A 454 28.45 20.37 2.09
N LEU A 455 29.06 19.66 3.03
CA LEU A 455 28.53 19.41 4.37
C LEU A 455 29.21 20.33 5.39
N PHE A 456 28.41 21.07 6.16
CA PHE A 456 28.85 21.91 7.26
C PHE A 456 28.35 21.35 8.58
N ILE A 457 29.27 21.07 9.50
CA ILE A 457 28.96 20.61 10.86
C ILE A 457 30.01 21.10 11.86
N ASP A 458 29.54 21.74 12.94
CA ASP A 458 30.42 22.39 13.92
C ASP A 458 31.41 23.36 13.24
N ARG A 459 32.71 23.05 13.30
CA ARG A 459 33.79 23.84 12.68
C ARG A 459 34.25 23.28 11.32
N TRP A 460 33.65 22.20 10.86
CA TRP A 460 34.08 21.45 9.69
C TRP A 460 33.26 21.81 8.46
N HIS A 461 33.97 21.89 7.34
CA HIS A 461 33.43 21.98 6.00
C HIS A 461 34.01 20.80 5.22
N LEU A 462 33.14 19.91 4.78
CA LEU A 462 33.48 18.70 4.04
C LEU A 462 32.87 18.76 2.64
N HIS A 463 33.53 18.13 1.67
CA HIS A 463 33.10 18.07 0.28
C HIS A 463 32.75 16.63 -0.08
N GLN A 464 31.62 16.42 -0.73
CA GLN A 464 31.21 15.12 -1.27
C GLN A 464 32.25 14.64 -2.28
N GLN A 465 32.55 13.33 -2.28
CA GLN A 465 33.54 12.69 -3.16
C GLN A 465 32.96 12.16 -4.47
#